data_AF-A0A7J6ADR3-F1
#
_entry.id   AF-A0A7J6ADR3-F1
#
_cell.length_a   1.000
_cell.length_b   1.000
_cell.length_c   1.000
_cell.angle_alpha   90.00
_cell.angle_beta   90.00
_cell.angle_gamma   90.00
#
_symmetry.space_group_name_H-M   'P 1'
#
loop_
_entity.id
_entity.type
_entity.pdbx_description
1 polymer ?
#
loop_
_entity_poly.entity_id
_entity_poly.type
_entity_poly.pdbx_seq_one_letter_code
_entity_poly.pdbx_strand_id
1 'polypeptide(L)'
;MTQHRILLGVLVFITGQFGSVSTQSQYVCKTFGGGTIKTFNETLFYVKSTCPVTLTHFSYGEVDCFISVQRDSTGFMKKVEIVVNKVATTIQDGMLTVQGNRVSLPYDQTYQSVYTFGIYTKLRSKVLPLSVIWYSFPEGVTSLWIQLDLPLVDEMTGMCGRLNSDENRAQLLYSNIIRNEKCITEDNRKVTDTNKTCQRFQSMAMECVDMDPFVDLCEQNVYNVHNLVKC
;
A
#
# COMPACT_ATOMS: atom_id res chain seq x y z
N MET A 1 23.69 63.60 39.52
CA MET A 1 23.02 63.35 38.21
C MET A 1 23.40 61.96 37.76
N THR A 2 22.51 60.99 37.93
CA THR A 2 22.69 59.63 37.42
C THR A 2 21.31 59.09 37.04
N GLN A 3 21.07 59.11 35.73
CA GLN A 3 19.90 58.58 35.04
C GLN A 3 19.79 57.07 35.31
N HIS A 4 18.64 56.60 35.80
CA HIS A 4 18.29 55.18 35.72
C HIS A 4 17.31 54.99 34.56
N ARG A 5 17.82 54.37 33.50
CA ARG A 5 17.05 54.00 32.31
C ARG A 5 16.20 52.78 32.63
N ILE A 6 14.89 52.97 32.53
CA ILE A 6 13.88 51.91 32.57
C ILE A 6 13.99 51.10 31.28
N LEU A 7 14.25 49.79 31.37
CA LEU A 7 14.15 48.87 30.24
C LEU A 7 12.84 48.09 30.37
N LEU A 8 11.79 48.51 29.65
CA LEU A 8 10.58 47.71 29.48
C LEU A 8 10.88 46.59 28.47
N GLY A 9 11.05 45.36 28.96
CA GLY A 9 11.09 44.17 28.11
C GLY A 9 9.67 43.72 27.77
N VAL A 10 9.26 43.91 26.52
CA VAL A 10 8.01 43.33 26.00
C VAL A 10 8.28 41.87 25.63
N LEU A 11 7.81 40.94 26.47
CA LEU A 11 7.78 39.51 26.18
C LEU A 11 6.55 39.21 25.31
N VAL A 12 6.78 39.04 24.00
CA VAL A 12 5.77 38.56 23.07
C VAL A 12 5.74 37.03 23.14
N PHE A 13 4.77 36.48 23.87
CA PHE A 13 4.46 35.05 23.81
C PHE A 13 3.63 34.79 22.55
N ILE A 14 4.28 34.35 21.47
CA ILE A 14 3.58 33.84 20.29
C ILE A 14 3.14 32.41 20.64
N THR A 15 1.95 32.26 21.22
CA THR A 15 1.32 30.94 21.36
C THR A 15 0.81 30.51 19.99
N GLY A 16 1.72 29.95 19.18
CA GLY A 16 1.38 29.27 17.94
C GLY A 16 0.71 27.94 18.26
N GLN A 17 -0.61 27.93 18.33
CA GLN A 17 -1.38 26.69 18.28
C GLN A 17 -1.34 26.21 16.82
N PHE A 18 -0.36 25.37 16.49
CA PHE A 18 -0.40 24.59 15.26
C PHE A 18 -1.54 23.59 15.40
N GLY A 19 -2.73 23.96 14.93
CA GLY A 19 -3.78 22.99 14.67
C GLY A 19 -3.25 22.02 13.62
N SER A 20 -2.89 20.81 14.04
CA SER A 20 -2.57 19.73 13.11
C SER A 20 -3.83 19.43 12.31
N VAL A 21 -3.91 19.93 11.07
CA VAL A 21 -4.88 19.41 10.11
C VAL A 21 -4.38 18.01 9.75
N SER A 22 -4.90 17.00 10.45
CA SER A 22 -4.66 15.60 10.08
C SER A 22 -5.40 15.33 8.77
N THR A 23 -4.74 15.59 7.65
CA THR A 23 -5.18 15.16 6.31
C THR A 23 -4.69 13.75 5.99
N GLN A 24 -4.07 13.06 6.96
CA GLN A 24 -3.58 11.71 6.77
C GLN A 24 -4.73 10.74 7.00
N SER A 25 -5.17 10.06 5.93
CA SER A 25 -6.08 8.92 6.07
C SER A 25 -5.49 7.94 7.07
N GLN A 26 -6.29 7.63 8.10
CA GLN A 26 -5.82 6.91 9.27
C GLN A 26 -5.45 5.46 8.95
N TYR A 27 -5.96 4.90 7.85
CA TYR A 27 -5.78 3.50 7.50
C TYR A 27 -5.29 3.37 6.05
N VAL A 28 -4.00 3.05 5.90
CA VAL A 28 -3.36 2.82 4.61
C VAL A 28 -2.70 1.45 4.58
N CYS A 29 -3.27 0.53 3.82
CA CYS A 29 -2.60 -0.72 3.50
C CYS A 29 -1.75 -0.53 2.25
N LYS A 30 -0.54 -1.10 2.23
CA LYS A 30 0.37 -1.02 1.08
C LYS A 30 0.87 -2.39 0.71
N THR A 31 1.03 -2.66 -0.57
CA THR A 31 1.88 -3.74 -1.05
C THR A 31 2.87 -3.20 -2.08
N PHE A 32 4.13 -3.58 -1.96
CA PHE A 32 5.20 -3.03 -2.78
C PHE A 32 6.38 -4.00 -2.94
N GLY A 33 7.19 -3.73 -3.96
CA GLY A 33 8.22 -4.64 -4.43
C GLY A 33 7.65 -6.02 -4.78
N GLY A 34 8.45 -7.06 -4.61
CA GLY A 34 8.09 -8.43 -4.93
C GLY A 34 7.12 -9.12 -3.99
N GLY A 35 6.64 -8.45 -2.93
CA GLY A 35 5.73 -9.11 -1.97
C GLY A 35 5.58 -8.47 -0.61
N THR A 36 6.21 -7.33 -0.31
CA THR A 36 6.03 -6.67 1.00
C THR A 36 4.59 -6.19 1.14
N ILE A 37 4.00 -6.40 2.30
CA ILE A 37 2.67 -5.94 2.69
C ILE A 37 2.80 -5.17 4.02
N LYS A 38 2.20 -3.99 4.05
CA LYS A 38 1.93 -3.20 5.24
C LYS A 38 0.42 -3.18 5.45
N THR A 39 -0.04 -3.69 6.58
CA THR A 39 -1.46 -3.71 6.95
C THR A 39 -1.98 -2.32 7.31
N PHE A 40 -3.30 -2.18 7.46
CA PHE A 40 -3.93 -0.98 7.99
C PHE A 40 -3.49 -0.65 9.43
N ASN A 41 -3.08 -1.67 10.20
CA ASN A 41 -2.54 -1.53 11.56
C ASN A 41 -1.00 -1.50 11.55
N GLU A 42 -0.39 -1.10 10.43
CA GLU A 42 1.05 -0.85 10.28
C GLU A 42 1.96 -2.08 10.42
N THR A 43 1.41 -3.27 10.66
CA THR A 43 2.17 -4.55 10.66
C THR A 43 2.75 -4.81 9.28
N LEU A 44 4.04 -5.16 9.23
CA LEU A 44 4.79 -5.42 8.00
C LEU A 44 5.19 -6.89 7.89
N PHE A 45 5.00 -7.47 6.71
CA PHE A 45 5.44 -8.82 6.38
C PHE A 45 5.61 -9.01 4.87
N TYR A 46 6.38 -10.01 4.43
CA TYR A 46 6.67 -10.23 3.01
C TYR A 46 6.02 -11.51 2.47
N VAL A 47 5.24 -11.50 1.40
CA VAL A 47 4.61 -12.71 0.83
C VAL A 47 5.19 -13.01 -0.54
N LYS A 48 5.86 -14.15 -0.70
CA LYS A 48 6.30 -14.66 -2.01
C LYS A 48 5.28 -15.63 -2.58
N SER A 49 4.46 -15.16 -3.52
CA SER A 49 3.42 -15.98 -4.13
C SER A 49 3.11 -15.53 -5.55
N THR A 50 3.00 -16.49 -6.48
CA THR A 50 2.43 -16.27 -7.81
C THR A 50 0.92 -16.54 -7.87
N CYS A 51 0.34 -17.00 -6.76
CA CYS A 51 -1.11 -17.14 -6.62
C CYS A 51 -1.77 -15.77 -6.42
N PRO A 52 -3.04 -15.60 -6.84
CA PRO A 52 -3.82 -14.44 -6.44
C PRO A 52 -3.92 -14.34 -4.91
N VAL A 53 -3.77 -13.12 -4.42
CA VAL A 53 -3.80 -12.77 -3.00
C VAL A 53 -4.87 -11.72 -2.77
N THR A 54 -5.81 -12.01 -1.87
CA THR A 54 -6.81 -11.04 -1.42
C THR A 54 -6.13 -10.03 -0.50
N LEU A 55 -6.10 -8.76 -0.90
CA LEU A 55 -5.59 -7.68 -0.06
C LEU A 55 -6.63 -7.24 0.96
N THR A 56 -7.86 -6.96 0.51
CA THR A 56 -8.97 -6.64 1.41
C THR A 56 -10.30 -7.08 0.80
N HIS A 57 -11.22 -7.50 1.66
CA HIS A 57 -12.62 -7.71 1.33
C HIS A 57 -13.47 -7.22 2.49
N PHE A 58 -14.41 -6.33 2.21
CA PHE A 58 -15.37 -5.82 3.20
C PHE A 58 -16.63 -5.29 2.52
N SER A 59 -17.70 -5.16 3.29
CA SER A 59 -18.91 -4.45 2.91
C SER A 59 -19.14 -3.25 3.83
N TYR A 60 -19.69 -2.16 3.29
CA TYR A 60 -20.14 -1.01 4.05
C TYR A 60 -21.52 -0.57 3.53
N GLY A 61 -22.55 -0.77 4.35
CA GLY A 61 -23.94 -0.71 3.90
C GLY A 61 -24.21 -1.78 2.84
N GLU A 62 -24.77 -1.38 1.70
CA GLU A 62 -25.06 -2.29 0.56
C GLU A 62 -23.89 -2.38 -0.44
N VAL A 63 -22.77 -1.71 -0.16
CA VAL A 63 -21.64 -1.64 -1.09
C VAL A 63 -20.52 -2.57 -0.66
N ASP A 64 -20.24 -3.55 -1.52
CA ASP A 64 -19.14 -4.50 -1.37
C ASP A 64 -17.85 -3.97 -2.03
N CYS A 65 -16.72 -4.25 -1.40
CA CYS A 65 -15.38 -3.94 -1.90
C CYS A 65 -14.46 -5.15 -1.79
N PHE A 66 -13.90 -5.58 -2.91
CA PHE A 66 -12.91 -6.65 -3.00
C PHE A 66 -11.69 -6.19 -3.78
N ILE A 67 -10.50 -6.36 -3.23
CA ILE A 67 -9.24 -6.01 -3.89
C ILE A 67 -8.28 -7.19 -3.79
N SER A 68 -7.76 -7.63 -4.94
CA SER A 68 -6.76 -8.69 -5.02
C SER A 68 -5.64 -8.37 -6.00
N VAL A 69 -4.51 -9.03 -5.81
CA VAL A 69 -3.32 -8.90 -6.65
C VAL A 69 -2.75 -10.27 -6.97
N GLN A 70 -2.22 -10.45 -8.17
CA GLN A 70 -1.49 -11.64 -8.58
C GLN A 70 -0.13 -11.23 -9.14
N ARG A 71 0.92 -11.77 -8.53
CA ARG A 71 2.30 -11.56 -8.96
C ARG A 71 2.77 -12.65 -9.90
N ASP A 72 3.76 -12.35 -10.72
CA ASP A 72 4.56 -13.37 -11.39
C ASP A 72 5.82 -13.70 -10.58
N SER A 73 6.67 -14.55 -11.15
CA SER A 73 7.95 -14.96 -10.53
C SER A 73 8.97 -13.83 -10.38
N THR A 74 8.75 -12.69 -11.05
CA THR A 74 9.62 -11.50 -10.95
C THR A 74 9.16 -10.52 -9.87
N GLY A 75 7.97 -10.74 -9.31
CA GLY A 75 7.42 -9.94 -8.22
C GLY A 75 6.54 -8.78 -8.67
N PHE A 76 6.45 -8.49 -9.98
CA PHE A 76 5.48 -7.54 -10.51
C PHE A 76 4.06 -8.11 -10.34
N MET A 77 3.12 -7.25 -9.94
CA MET A 77 1.70 -7.58 -9.97
C MET A 77 1.22 -7.50 -11.43
N LYS A 78 1.06 -8.68 -12.06
CA LYS A 78 0.59 -8.84 -13.44
C LYS A 78 -0.91 -8.66 -13.56
N LYS A 79 -1.65 -8.94 -12.50
CA LYS A 79 -3.08 -8.67 -12.39
C LYS A 79 -3.37 -7.96 -11.08
N VAL A 80 -4.10 -6.87 -11.15
CA VAL A 80 -4.74 -6.21 -10.01
C VAL A 80 -6.23 -6.15 -10.31
N GLU A 81 -7.04 -6.59 -9.36
CA GLU A 81 -8.50 -6.58 -9.48
C GLU A 81 -9.08 -5.76 -8.34
N ILE A 82 -9.83 -4.73 -8.71
CA ILE A 82 -10.50 -3.79 -7.79
C ILE A 82 -11.98 -3.84 -8.12
N VAL A 83 -12.77 -4.45 -7.24
CA VAL A 83 -14.21 -4.51 -7.35
C VAL A 83 -14.81 -3.60 -6.29
N VAL A 84 -15.57 -2.59 -6.72
CA VAL A 84 -16.30 -1.69 -5.82
C VAL A 84 -17.72 -1.54 -6.35
N ASN A 85 -18.72 -1.83 -5.53
CA ASN A 85 -20.12 -1.75 -5.94
C ASN A 85 -20.41 -2.54 -7.24
N LYS A 86 -19.89 -3.77 -7.33
CA LYS A 86 -20.01 -4.66 -8.52
C LYS A 86 -19.32 -4.12 -9.79
N VAL A 87 -18.60 -3.00 -9.69
CA VAL A 87 -17.76 -2.47 -10.76
C VAL A 87 -16.37 -3.06 -10.67
N ALA A 88 -16.04 -3.94 -11.61
CA ALA A 88 -14.70 -4.51 -11.73
C ALA A 88 -13.79 -3.59 -12.55
N THR A 89 -12.72 -3.12 -11.92
CA THR A 89 -11.58 -2.48 -12.56
C THR A 89 -10.40 -3.42 -12.50
N THR A 90 -9.80 -3.73 -13.65
CA THR A 90 -8.65 -4.62 -13.74
C THR A 90 -7.47 -3.91 -14.36
N ILE A 91 -6.29 -4.10 -13.78
CA ILE A 91 -5.01 -3.75 -14.39
C ILE A 91 -4.34 -5.07 -14.72
N GLN A 92 -4.19 -5.37 -16.01
CA GLN A 92 -3.56 -6.60 -16.46
C GLN A 92 -2.64 -6.32 -17.64
N ASP A 93 -1.38 -6.75 -17.53
CA ASP A 93 -0.36 -6.60 -18.58
C ASP A 93 -0.28 -5.16 -19.14
N GLY A 94 -0.35 -4.17 -18.24
CA GLY A 94 -0.32 -2.74 -18.57
C GLY A 94 -1.63 -2.16 -19.13
N MET A 95 -2.66 -2.98 -19.36
CA MET A 95 -3.99 -2.49 -19.74
C MET A 95 -4.87 -2.25 -18.53
N LEU A 96 -5.49 -1.08 -18.51
CA LEU A 96 -6.58 -0.74 -17.60
C LEU A 96 -7.93 -1.03 -18.27
N THR A 97 -8.73 -1.88 -17.65
CA THR A 97 -10.11 -2.17 -18.08
C THR A 97 -11.10 -1.89 -16.96
N VAL A 98 -12.31 -1.49 -17.36
CA VAL A 98 -13.46 -1.31 -16.46
C VAL A 98 -14.62 -2.08 -17.08
N GLN A 99 -15.18 -3.02 -16.33
CA GLN A 99 -16.20 -3.95 -16.83
C GLN A 99 -15.76 -4.66 -18.13
N GLY A 100 -14.48 -5.05 -18.19
CA GLY A 100 -13.88 -5.70 -19.35
C GLY A 100 -13.55 -4.77 -20.53
N ASN A 101 -14.00 -3.52 -20.52
CA ASN A 101 -13.73 -2.56 -21.58
C ASN A 101 -12.44 -1.79 -21.30
N ARG A 102 -11.55 -1.68 -22.30
CA ARG A 102 -10.34 -0.85 -22.18
C ARG A 102 -10.72 0.62 -22.04
N VAL A 103 -10.07 1.32 -21.12
CA VAL A 103 -10.29 2.75 -20.86
C VAL A 103 -9.00 3.54 -20.97
N SER A 104 -9.12 4.84 -21.25
CA SER A 104 -8.03 5.82 -21.18
C SER A 104 -8.19 6.70 -19.95
N LEU A 105 -7.09 7.19 -19.39
CA LEU A 105 -7.14 8.18 -18.31
C LEU A 105 -7.26 9.61 -18.87
N PRO A 106 -8.01 10.51 -18.21
CA PRO A 106 -8.89 10.22 -17.08
C PRO A 106 -10.13 9.43 -17.54
N TYR A 107 -10.59 8.54 -16.68
CA TYR A 107 -11.84 7.81 -16.87
C TYR A 107 -12.78 8.14 -15.72
N ASP A 108 -14.00 8.56 -16.04
CA ASP A 108 -15.00 8.90 -15.04
C ASP A 108 -16.32 8.19 -15.36
N GLN A 109 -16.93 7.61 -14.34
CA GLN A 109 -18.24 6.98 -14.42
C GLN A 109 -19.04 7.20 -13.13
N THR A 110 -20.24 6.63 -13.04
CA THR A 110 -21.17 6.85 -11.92
C THR A 110 -20.56 6.53 -10.55
N TYR A 111 -19.82 5.42 -10.42
CA TYR A 111 -19.38 4.91 -9.10
C TYR A 111 -17.89 5.11 -8.80
N GLN A 112 -17.08 5.50 -9.77
CA GLN A 112 -15.64 5.67 -9.59
C GLN A 112 -15.07 6.66 -10.60
N SER A 113 -13.95 7.26 -10.24
CA SER A 113 -13.06 7.98 -11.15
C SER A 113 -11.68 7.35 -11.13
N VAL A 114 -10.99 7.33 -12.27
CA VAL A 114 -9.62 6.85 -12.41
C VAL A 114 -8.81 7.91 -13.15
N TYR A 115 -7.72 8.38 -12.55
CA TYR A 115 -6.95 9.52 -13.07
C TYR A 115 -5.49 9.48 -12.64
N THR A 116 -4.66 10.28 -13.30
CA THR A 116 -3.24 10.44 -12.95
C THR A 116 -3.09 11.22 -11.64
N PHE A 117 -2.22 10.75 -10.75
CA PHE A 117 -1.95 11.33 -9.44
C PHE A 117 -0.44 11.40 -9.22
N GLY A 118 0.19 12.47 -9.70
CA GLY A 118 1.65 12.56 -9.77
C GLY A 118 2.21 11.48 -10.70
N ILE A 119 3.17 10.69 -10.21
CA ILE A 119 3.71 9.52 -10.93
C ILE A 119 2.80 8.28 -10.84
N TYR A 120 1.73 8.35 -10.05
CA TYR A 120 0.81 7.24 -9.80
C TYR A 120 -0.45 7.35 -10.65
N THR A 121 -1.22 6.27 -10.68
CA THR A 121 -2.65 6.31 -11.04
C THR A 121 -3.49 6.10 -9.79
N LYS A 122 -4.61 6.80 -9.71
CA LYS A 122 -5.54 6.73 -8.58
C LYS A 122 -6.93 6.39 -9.07
N LEU A 123 -7.51 5.34 -8.51
CA LEU A 123 -8.95 5.08 -8.52
C LEU A 123 -9.54 5.65 -7.23
N ARG A 124 -10.57 6.49 -7.37
CA ARG A 124 -11.37 7.00 -6.25
C ARG A 124 -12.79 6.47 -6.38
N SER A 125 -13.28 5.80 -5.35
CA SER A 125 -14.69 5.44 -5.27
C SER A 125 -15.54 6.67 -4.97
N LYS A 126 -16.69 6.77 -5.63
CA LYS A 126 -17.72 7.80 -5.37
C LYS A 126 -18.80 7.32 -4.40
N VAL A 127 -18.81 6.02 -4.10
CA VAL A 127 -19.82 5.34 -3.26
C VAL A 127 -19.26 4.76 -1.97
N LEU A 128 -17.93 4.65 -1.88
CA LEU A 128 -17.21 4.32 -0.65
C LEU A 128 -16.09 5.35 -0.43
N PRO A 129 -15.82 5.75 0.83
CA PRO A 129 -14.64 6.53 1.22
C PRO A 129 -13.34 5.72 1.07
N LEU A 130 -13.02 5.31 -0.16
CA LEU A 130 -11.91 4.43 -0.52
C LEU A 130 -11.18 5.00 -1.74
N SER A 131 -9.86 4.97 -1.69
CA SER A 131 -9.00 5.15 -2.86
C SER A 131 -8.03 3.98 -3.03
N VAL A 132 -7.78 3.59 -4.29
CA VAL A 132 -6.71 2.66 -4.64
C VAL A 132 -5.71 3.40 -5.51
N ILE A 133 -4.44 3.42 -5.10
CA ILE A 133 -3.37 4.18 -5.75
C ILE A 133 -2.28 3.20 -6.14
N TRP A 134 -1.77 3.27 -7.36
CA TRP A 134 -0.74 2.35 -7.81
C TRP A 134 0.29 2.98 -8.74
N TYR A 135 1.45 2.34 -8.79
CA TYR A 135 2.55 2.66 -9.69
C TYR A 135 2.84 1.49 -10.62
N SER A 136 2.96 1.76 -11.91
CA SER A 136 3.16 0.76 -12.94
C SER A 136 4.40 1.02 -13.77
N PHE A 137 5.09 -0.07 -14.12
CA PHE A 137 6.03 -0.15 -15.23
C PHE A 137 5.40 -0.92 -16.40
N PRO A 138 6.03 -0.96 -17.60
CA PRO A 138 5.59 -1.81 -18.70
C PRO A 138 5.42 -3.29 -18.30
N GLU A 139 6.23 -3.77 -17.35
CA GLU A 139 6.21 -5.13 -16.85
C GLU A 139 5.05 -5.41 -15.88
N GLY A 140 4.45 -4.39 -15.25
CA GLY A 140 3.33 -4.57 -14.32
C GLY A 140 3.33 -3.55 -13.18
N VAL A 141 2.44 -3.76 -12.22
CA VAL A 141 2.31 -2.88 -11.05
C VAL A 141 3.37 -3.26 -10.01
N THR A 142 4.11 -2.28 -9.48
CA THR A 142 5.16 -2.51 -8.47
C THR A 142 4.75 -2.11 -7.07
N SER A 143 3.84 -1.14 -6.95
CA SER A 143 3.30 -0.71 -5.67
C SER A 143 1.83 -0.37 -5.80
N LEU A 144 1.07 -0.73 -4.77
CA LEU A 144 -0.36 -0.46 -4.66
C LEU A 144 -0.70 -0.13 -3.21
N TRP A 145 -1.51 0.91 -3.01
CA TRP A 145 -1.98 1.36 -1.71
C TRP A 145 -3.50 1.41 -1.71
N ILE A 146 -4.07 0.97 -0.61
CA ILE A 146 -5.50 1.05 -0.32
C ILE A 146 -5.64 2.05 0.82
N GLN A 147 -6.32 3.16 0.54
CA GLN A 147 -6.52 4.27 1.47
C GLN A 147 -7.99 4.34 1.84
N LEU A 148 -8.28 4.20 3.14
CA LEU A 148 -9.62 4.31 3.68
C LEU A 148 -9.79 5.66 4.38
N ASP A 149 -10.87 6.36 4.02
CA ASP A 149 -11.35 7.58 4.68
C ASP A 149 -12.51 7.24 5.64
N LEU A 150 -12.49 6.02 6.18
CA LEU A 150 -13.47 5.47 7.12
C LEU A 150 -12.75 4.59 8.15
N PRO A 151 -13.29 4.45 9.38
CA PRO A 151 -12.78 3.48 10.34
C PRO A 151 -12.84 2.07 9.79
N LEU A 152 -11.88 1.23 10.18
CA LEU A 152 -11.92 -0.20 9.87
C LEU A 152 -13.27 -0.80 10.31
N VAL A 153 -13.84 -1.64 9.46
CA VAL A 153 -15.12 -2.33 9.72
C VAL A 153 -14.87 -3.76 10.23
N ASP A 154 -15.73 -4.24 11.13
CA ASP A 154 -15.54 -5.53 11.83
C ASP A 154 -15.42 -6.74 10.89
N GLU A 155 -16.10 -6.70 9.74
CA GLU A 155 -16.13 -7.79 8.75
C GLU A 155 -14.98 -7.74 7.73
N MET A 156 -14.05 -6.79 7.86
CA MET A 156 -12.92 -6.68 6.95
C MET A 156 -12.00 -7.89 7.04
N THR A 157 -11.70 -8.50 5.89
CA THR A 157 -10.79 -9.63 5.75
C THR A 157 -9.72 -9.31 4.70
N GLY A 158 -8.70 -10.17 4.54
CA GLY A 158 -7.61 -9.95 3.59
C GLY A 158 -6.24 -9.75 4.26
N MET A 159 -5.19 -9.75 3.43
CA MET A 159 -3.81 -9.51 3.88
C MET A 159 -3.57 -8.13 4.49
N CYS A 160 -4.42 -7.15 4.21
CA CYS A 160 -4.34 -5.80 4.77
C CYS A 160 -4.73 -5.73 6.25
N GLY A 161 -5.09 -6.86 6.85
CA GLY A 161 -5.43 -6.97 8.25
C GLY A 161 -6.93 -6.93 8.49
N ARG A 162 -7.31 -7.56 9.60
CA ARG A 162 -8.66 -7.59 10.15
C ARG A 162 -8.67 -6.77 11.43
N LEU A 163 -9.78 -6.07 11.71
CA LEU A 163 -9.90 -5.30 12.94
C LEU A 163 -9.78 -6.22 14.16
N ASN A 164 -8.96 -5.83 15.15
CA ASN A 164 -8.72 -6.59 16.38
C ASN A 164 -8.25 -8.04 16.18
N SER A 165 -7.46 -8.31 15.14
CA SER A 165 -6.95 -9.66 14.86
C SER A 165 -5.55 -9.88 15.43
N ASP A 166 -5.40 -10.97 16.20
CA ASP A 166 -4.10 -11.52 16.63
C ASP A 166 -3.54 -12.53 15.60
N GLU A 167 -4.07 -12.56 14.36
CA GLU A 167 -3.63 -13.50 13.35
C GLU A 167 -2.16 -13.32 13.02
N ASN A 168 -1.41 -14.41 13.17
CA ASN A 168 -0.05 -14.46 12.71
C ASN A 168 -0.01 -14.57 11.18
N ARG A 169 1.17 -14.31 10.65
CA ARG A 169 1.49 -14.42 9.22
C ARG A 169 0.98 -15.73 8.59
N ALA A 170 1.17 -16.88 9.23
CA ALA A 170 0.81 -18.17 8.65
C ALA A 170 -0.72 -18.30 8.48
N GLN A 171 -1.48 -17.78 9.43
CA GLN A 171 -2.94 -17.73 9.36
C GLN A 171 -3.41 -16.83 8.20
N LEU A 172 -2.80 -15.64 8.04
CA LEU A 172 -3.08 -14.74 6.92
C LEU A 172 -2.79 -15.38 5.56
N LEU A 173 -1.68 -16.11 5.44
CA LEU A 173 -1.31 -16.86 4.22
C LEU A 173 -2.26 -18.01 3.92
N TYR A 174 -2.78 -18.67 4.96
CA TYR A 174 -3.71 -19.76 4.78
C TYR A 174 -5.05 -19.28 4.21
N SER A 175 -5.60 -18.19 4.76
CA SER A 175 -6.95 -17.70 4.45
C SER A 175 -7.03 -16.83 3.19
N ASN A 176 -5.98 -16.08 2.85
CA ASN A 176 -6.07 -15.02 1.83
C ASN A 176 -5.36 -15.34 0.50
N ILE A 177 -4.74 -16.53 0.38
CA ILE A 177 -4.15 -17.00 -0.88
C ILE A 177 -5.16 -17.87 -1.62
N ILE A 178 -5.51 -17.47 -2.84
CA ILE A 178 -6.42 -18.21 -3.72
C ILE A 178 -5.60 -19.28 -4.46
N ARG A 179 -5.49 -20.46 -3.86
CA ARG A 179 -4.64 -21.56 -4.37
C ARG A 179 -5.29 -22.26 -5.57
N ASN A 180 -4.47 -22.57 -6.57
CA ASN A 180 -4.78 -23.51 -7.65
C ASN A 180 -3.50 -24.26 -8.05
N GLU A 181 -3.62 -25.31 -8.86
CA GLU A 181 -2.48 -26.16 -9.26
C GLU A 181 -1.43 -25.44 -10.14
N LYS A 182 -1.67 -24.19 -10.56
CA LYS A 182 -0.82 -23.45 -11.51
C LYS A 182 0.05 -22.39 -10.86
N CYS A 183 -0.11 -22.14 -9.57
CA CYS A 183 0.58 -21.08 -8.85
C CYS A 183 1.31 -21.63 -7.63
N ILE A 184 2.33 -20.89 -7.17
CA ILE A 184 3.25 -21.34 -6.12
C ILE A 184 3.32 -20.25 -5.06
N THR A 185 3.26 -20.66 -3.79
CA THR A 185 3.64 -19.83 -2.65
C THR A 185 4.92 -20.40 -2.07
N GLU A 186 5.96 -19.58 -1.99
CA GLU A 186 7.27 -19.98 -1.48
C GLU A 186 7.44 -19.56 -0.03
N ASP A 187 8.24 -20.32 0.71
CA ASP A 187 8.69 -19.92 2.03
C ASP A 187 9.55 -18.66 1.93
N ASN A 188 9.45 -17.80 2.95
CA ASN A 188 10.30 -16.63 3.05
C ASN A 188 11.74 -17.05 3.29
N ARG A 189 12.59 -16.87 2.29
CA ARG A 189 14.04 -17.01 2.43
C ARG A 189 14.67 -15.65 2.26
N LYS A 190 15.45 -15.22 3.25
CA LYS A 190 16.33 -14.05 3.11
C LYS A 190 17.37 -14.39 2.04
N VAL A 191 17.58 -13.47 1.12
CA VAL A 191 18.64 -13.58 0.12
C VAL A 191 19.87 -12.85 0.66
N THR A 192 21.06 -13.41 0.44
CA THR A 192 22.30 -12.71 0.75
C THR A 192 22.38 -11.42 -0.09
N ASP A 193 22.31 -10.25 0.55
CA ASP A 193 22.49 -8.95 -0.10
C ASP A 193 23.98 -8.73 -0.44
N THR A 194 24.44 -9.39 -1.51
CA THR A 194 25.86 -9.35 -1.94
C THR A 194 26.33 -7.94 -2.27
N ASN A 195 25.42 -7.05 -2.68
CA ASN A 195 25.73 -5.67 -3.07
C ASN A 195 25.54 -4.66 -1.92
N LYS A 196 25.17 -5.12 -0.71
CA LYS A 196 24.86 -4.27 0.45
C LYS A 196 23.84 -3.17 0.11
N THR A 197 22.90 -3.46 -0.79
CA THR A 197 21.88 -2.52 -1.26
C THR A 197 20.97 -2.09 -0.12
N CYS A 198 20.49 -3.04 0.69
CA CYS A 198 19.62 -2.79 1.83
C CYS A 198 20.34 -1.97 2.89
N GLN A 199 21.58 -2.34 3.22
CA GLN A 199 22.42 -1.62 4.19
C GLN A 199 22.74 -0.19 3.73
N ARG A 200 23.03 -0.01 2.43
CA ARG A 200 23.30 1.31 1.87
C ARG A 200 22.05 2.18 1.89
N PHE A 201 20.89 1.65 1.48
CA PHE A 201 19.63 2.38 1.57
C PHE A 201 19.31 2.77 3.01
N GLN A 202 19.44 1.82 3.93
CA GLN A 202 19.28 2.05 5.37
C GLN A 202 20.14 3.22 5.85
N SER A 203 21.44 3.28 5.51
CA SER A 203 22.31 4.38 5.93
C SER A 203 21.88 5.76 5.42
N MET A 204 21.15 5.81 4.30
CA MET A 204 20.64 7.06 3.72
C MET A 204 19.26 7.44 4.28
N ALA A 205 18.55 6.49 4.89
CA ALA A 205 17.18 6.64 5.36
C ALA A 205 17.03 6.49 6.89
N MET A 206 18.14 6.59 7.64
CA MET A 206 18.17 6.36 9.10
C MET A 206 17.21 7.26 9.88
N GLU A 207 16.92 8.46 9.38
CA GLU A 207 15.98 9.39 10.03
C GLU A 207 14.51 9.10 9.69
N CYS A 208 14.24 8.19 8.75
CA CYS A 208 12.92 7.97 8.14
C CYS A 208 12.33 6.58 8.40
N VAL A 209 13.14 5.61 8.81
CA VAL A 209 12.76 4.19 8.81
C VAL A 209 13.15 3.53 10.11
N ASP A 210 12.20 2.80 10.72
CA ASP A 210 12.50 1.94 11.86
C ASP A 210 13.43 0.80 11.42
N MET A 211 14.56 0.67 12.11
CA MET A 211 15.80 0.13 11.54
C MET A 211 15.78 -1.39 11.32
N ASP A 212 15.08 -2.14 12.18
CA ASP A 212 15.16 -3.59 12.21
C ASP A 212 14.17 -4.30 11.25
N PRO A 213 12.87 -3.92 11.15
CA PRO A 213 11.94 -4.60 10.26
C PRO A 213 12.29 -4.38 8.79
N PHE A 214 12.89 -3.24 8.46
CA PHE A 214 13.11 -2.83 7.08
C PHE A 214 14.20 -3.66 6.39
N VAL A 215 15.36 -3.85 7.03
CA VAL A 215 16.49 -4.60 6.42
C VAL A 215 16.06 -6.03 6.13
N ASP A 216 15.37 -6.67 7.08
CA ASP A 216 14.86 -8.02 6.94
C ASP A 216 13.87 -8.17 5.78
N LEU A 217 12.95 -7.22 5.62
CA LEU A 217 12.01 -7.21 4.50
C LEU A 217 12.71 -6.89 3.18
N CYS A 218 13.72 -6.02 3.21
CA CYS A 218 14.50 -5.69 2.04
C CYS A 218 15.25 -6.93 1.53
N GLU A 219 15.95 -7.66 2.40
CA GLU A 219 16.67 -8.89 2.03
C GLU A 219 15.74 -10.01 1.53
N GLN A 220 14.47 -10.00 1.94
CA GLN A 220 13.45 -10.91 1.40
C GLN A 220 12.93 -10.45 0.02
N ASN A 221 12.98 -9.15 -0.27
CA ASN A 221 12.44 -8.51 -1.47
C ASN A 221 13.52 -8.23 -2.55
N VAL A 222 14.82 -8.37 -2.24
CA VAL A 222 15.97 -8.16 -3.14
C VAL A 222 16.05 -9.13 -4.35
N TYR A 223 15.05 -9.99 -4.57
CA TYR A 223 15.12 -11.02 -5.60
C TYR A 223 15.38 -10.45 -7.02
N ASN A 224 16.51 -10.88 -7.59
CA ASN A 224 17.08 -10.47 -8.87
C ASN A 224 16.31 -11.08 -10.07
N VAL A 225 15.57 -10.25 -10.81
CA VAL A 225 15.41 -10.41 -12.26
C VAL A 225 15.51 -9.06 -12.98
N HIS A 226 15.10 -7.96 -12.33
CA HIS A 226 15.22 -6.62 -12.90
C HIS A 226 15.63 -5.59 -11.84
N ASN A 227 16.58 -4.72 -12.18
CA ASN A 227 16.96 -3.51 -11.42
C ASN A 227 15.78 -2.52 -11.19
N LEU A 228 14.59 -2.85 -11.66
CA LEU A 228 13.41 -1.99 -11.74
C LEU A 228 12.47 -2.16 -10.53
N VAL A 229 12.48 -3.31 -9.87
CA VAL A 229 11.68 -3.55 -8.66
C VAL A 229 12.58 -3.39 -7.46
N LYS A 230 12.63 -2.17 -6.90
CA LYS A 230 13.35 -1.88 -5.67
C LYS A 230 12.37 -1.73 -4.51
N CYS A 231 12.88 -1.96 -3.30
CA CYS A 231 12.16 -1.70 -2.04
C CYS A 231 11.74 -0.24 -1.92
#